data_AF-K0STA9-F1
#
_entry.id   AF-K0STA9-F1
#
_cell.length_a   1.000
_cell.length_b   1.000
_cell.length_c   1.000
_cell.angle_alpha   90.00
_cell.angle_beta   90.00
_cell.angle_gamma   90.00
#
_symmetry.space_group_name_H-M   'P 1'
#
loop_
_entity.id
_entity.type
_entity.pdbx_description
1 polymer ?
#
loop_
_entity_poly.entity_id
_entity_poly.type
_entity_poly.pdbx_seq_one_letter_code
_entity_poly.pdbx_strand_id
1 'polypeptide(L)'
;MGNAKSTPKNRTGKSVVRQKLETAQKTNILSLTEHGLEEIPAQVFQLKSLRTLDLSKNKLAALGPLSQLAELKSLNCRGESARDEIPRSDIPN
;
A
#
# COMPACT_ATOMS: atom_id res chain seq x y z
N MET A 1 -2.05 -21.71 -28.24
CA MET A 1 -1.71 -20.32 -27.84
C MET A 1 -2.98 -19.61 -27.39
N GLY A 2 -3.14 -19.34 -26.10
CA GLY A 2 -4.37 -18.72 -25.58
C GLY A 2 -4.09 -17.71 -24.49
N ASN A 3 -3.63 -16.52 -24.86
CA ASN A 3 -3.49 -15.41 -23.90
C ASN A 3 -4.31 -14.21 -24.40
N ALA A 4 -5.61 -14.24 -24.12
CA ALA A 4 -6.47 -13.07 -24.16
C ALA A 4 -6.92 -12.76 -22.73
N LYS A 5 -6.41 -11.67 -22.16
CA LYS A 5 -7.25 -10.67 -21.48
C LYS A 5 -6.48 -9.39 -21.17
N SER A 6 -7.00 -8.33 -21.77
CA SER A 6 -6.58 -6.95 -21.72
C SER A 6 -6.65 -6.36 -20.30
N THR A 7 -5.56 -5.68 -19.93
CA THR A 7 -5.45 -4.45 -19.09
C THR A 7 -6.51 -4.12 -18.03
N PRO A 8 -6.06 -3.53 -16.90
CA PRO A 8 -6.68 -2.26 -16.51
C PRO A 8 -5.65 -1.13 -16.44
N LYS A 9 -6.02 -0.08 -17.18
CA LYS A 9 -5.60 1.32 -17.16
C LYS A 9 -5.13 1.75 -15.76
N ASN A 10 -3.82 1.91 -15.55
CA ASN A 10 -3.26 2.83 -14.54
C ASN A 10 -1.80 3.13 -14.89
N ARG A 11 -1.58 3.95 -15.93
CA ARG A 11 -0.29 4.09 -16.61
C ARG A 11 0.71 4.99 -15.88
N THR A 12 0.31 5.68 -14.81
CA THR A 12 1.14 6.68 -14.12
C THR A 12 1.56 6.26 -12.71
N GLY A 13 0.69 5.61 -11.91
CA GLY A 13 1.04 5.15 -10.55
C GLY A 13 1.83 3.82 -10.51
N LYS A 14 1.54 2.87 -11.41
CA LYS A 14 2.16 1.52 -11.38
C LYS A 14 3.67 1.51 -11.66
N SER A 15 4.18 2.47 -12.44
CA SER A 15 5.61 2.52 -12.80
C SER A 15 6.47 2.98 -11.63
N VAL A 16 6.02 3.99 -10.88
CA VAL A 16 6.75 4.52 -9.72
C VAL A 16 6.80 3.47 -8.61
N VAL A 17 5.68 2.79 -8.34
CA VAL A 17 5.65 1.74 -7.32
C VAL A 17 6.60 0.59 -7.65
N ARG A 18 6.67 0.15 -8.92
CA ARG A 18 7.61 -0.89 -9.36
C ARG A 18 9.07 -0.47 -9.20
N GLN A 19 9.42 0.75 -9.57
CA GLN A 19 10.78 1.25 -9.41
C GLN A 19 11.18 1.35 -7.94
N LYS A 20 10.23 1.71 -7.07
CA LYS A 20 10.45 1.80 -5.62
C LYS A 20 10.55 0.41 -5.00
N LEU A 21 9.78 -0.57 -5.50
CA LEU A 21 9.91 -1.98 -5.15
C LEU A 21 11.30 -2.54 -5.49
N GLU A 22 11.83 -2.26 -6.68
CA GLU A 22 13.19 -2.67 -7.07
C GLU A 22 14.26 -2.03 -6.19
N THR A 23 14.07 -0.75 -5.86
CA THR A 23 14.98 -0.03 -4.97
C THR A 23 14.91 -0.61 -3.56
N ALA A 24 13.72 -0.85 -3.04
CA ALA A 24 13.48 -1.44 -1.72
C ALA A 24 14.03 -2.85 -1.59
N GLN A 25 14.12 -3.60 -2.69
CA GLN A 25 14.77 -4.90 -2.72
C GLN A 25 16.28 -4.82 -2.45
N LYS A 26 16.91 -3.67 -2.77
CA LYS A 26 18.33 -3.39 -2.52
C LYS A 26 18.57 -2.64 -1.20
N THR A 27 17.70 -1.68 -0.87
CA THR A 27 17.85 -0.80 0.29
C THR A 27 17.11 -1.29 1.54
N ASN A 28 16.21 -2.27 1.40
CA ASN A 28 15.28 -2.74 2.43
C ASN A 28 14.31 -1.65 2.94
N ILE A 29 14.20 -0.54 2.21
CA ILE A 29 13.35 0.61 2.56
C ILE A 29 12.44 0.90 1.38
N LEU A 30 11.13 0.86 1.60
CA LEU A 30 10.11 1.17 0.61
C LEU A 30 9.32 2.39 1.07
N SER A 31 9.34 3.46 0.27
CA SER A 31 8.53 4.64 0.50
C SER A 31 7.63 4.88 -0.71
N LEU A 32 6.33 4.85 -0.48
CA LEU A 32 5.28 5.04 -1.48
C LEU A 32 4.25 6.06 -0.97
N THR A 33 4.73 7.18 -0.47
CA THR A 33 3.92 8.27 0.09
C THR A 33 3.22 9.06 -1.05
N GLU A 34 1.98 9.51 -0.85
CA GLU A 34 1.24 10.37 -1.81
C GLU A 34 1.04 9.76 -3.20
N HIS A 35 0.83 8.45 -3.28
CA HIS A 35 0.56 7.77 -4.55
C HIS A 35 -0.92 7.44 -4.77
N GLY A 36 -1.80 7.85 -3.86
CA GLY A 36 -3.24 7.57 -3.95
C GLY A 36 -3.52 6.07 -4.03
N LEU A 37 -2.66 5.25 -3.42
CA LEU A 37 -2.79 3.79 -3.47
C LEU A 37 -4.02 3.37 -2.68
N GLU A 38 -4.92 2.64 -3.34
CA GLU A 38 -6.11 2.04 -2.72
C GLU A 38 -5.75 0.71 -2.05
N GLU A 39 -4.77 0.00 -2.60
CA GLU A 39 -4.24 -1.27 -2.11
C GLU A 39 -2.72 -1.35 -2.24
N ILE A 40 -2.10 -2.16 -1.39
CA ILE A 40 -0.67 -2.49 -1.50
C ILE A 40 -0.49 -3.64 -2.49
N PRO A 41 0.32 -3.48 -3.55
CA PRO A 41 0.50 -4.55 -4.52
C PRO A 41 1.23 -5.75 -3.91
N ALA A 42 0.86 -6.95 -4.35
CA ALA A 42 1.36 -8.21 -3.79
C ALA A 42 2.90 -8.37 -3.85
N GLN A 43 3.55 -7.65 -4.76
CA GLN A 43 5.00 -7.61 -4.88
C GLN A 43 5.68 -7.01 -3.65
N VAL A 44 5.02 -6.13 -2.89
CA VAL A 44 5.55 -5.61 -1.61
C VAL A 44 5.69 -6.77 -0.63
N PHE A 45 4.68 -7.64 -0.54
CA PHE A 45 4.69 -8.78 0.38
C PHE A 45 5.76 -9.85 0.02
N GLN A 46 6.28 -9.82 -1.22
CA GLN A 46 7.42 -10.67 -1.61
C GLN A 46 8.76 -10.16 -1.06
N LEU A 47 8.83 -8.89 -0.62
CA LEU A 47 10.04 -8.28 -0.05
C LEU A 47 10.22 -8.70 1.41
N LYS A 48 10.58 -9.97 1.65
CA LYS A 48 10.77 -10.51 3.01
C LYS A 48 11.85 -9.79 3.82
N SER A 49 12.82 -9.19 3.15
CA SER A 49 13.92 -8.43 3.76
C SER A 49 13.60 -6.96 4.04
N LEU A 50 12.38 -6.50 3.69
CA LEU A 50 11.98 -5.12 3.89
C LEU A 50 11.95 -4.78 5.38
N ARG A 51 12.66 -3.74 5.79
CA ARG A 51 12.74 -3.26 7.18
C ARG A 51 11.87 -2.05 7.44
N THR A 52 11.74 -1.17 6.46
CA THR A 52 10.98 0.07 6.58
C THR A 52 10.00 0.19 5.42
N LEU A 53 8.74 0.43 5.75
CA LEU A 53 7.65 0.62 4.80
C LEU A 53 6.89 1.90 5.12
N ASP A 54 7.00 2.91 4.27
CA ASP A 54 6.22 4.14 4.33
C ASP A 54 5.17 4.16 3.22
N LEU A 55 3.91 4.26 3.61
CA LEU A 55 2.72 4.30 2.78
C LEU A 55 1.81 5.45 3.21
N SER A 56 2.37 6.45 3.89
CA SER A 56 1.60 7.60 4.38
C SER A 56 0.93 8.38 3.25
N LYS A 57 -0.15 9.10 3.57
CA LYS A 57 -0.92 9.90 2.59
C LYS A 57 -1.40 9.11 1.37
N ASN A 58 -1.75 7.84 1.58
CA ASN A 58 -2.47 7.03 0.60
C ASN A 58 -3.92 6.83 1.02
N LYS A 59 -4.71 6.28 0.08
CA LYS A 59 -6.11 5.92 0.28
C LYS A 59 -6.25 4.41 0.55
N LEU A 60 -5.31 3.86 1.32
CA LEU A 60 -5.26 2.42 1.58
C LEU A 60 -6.52 2.01 2.34
N ALA A 61 -7.40 1.26 1.67
CA ALA A 61 -8.57 0.67 2.31
C ALA A 61 -8.17 -0.55 3.14
N ALA A 62 -7.10 -1.24 2.73
CA ALA A 62 -6.54 -2.39 3.43
C ALA A 62 -5.01 -2.40 3.34
N LEU A 63 -4.38 -2.76 4.46
CA LEU A 63 -2.93 -2.98 4.57
C LEU A 63 -2.47 -4.33 4.01
N GLY A 64 -3.41 -5.22 3.65
CA GLY A 64 -3.10 -6.56 3.16
C GLY A 64 -2.30 -7.43 4.14
N PRO A 65 -1.75 -8.57 3.69
CA PRO A 65 -1.04 -9.52 4.55
C PRO A 65 0.38 -9.07 4.89
N LEU A 66 0.49 -8.08 5.77
CA LEU A 66 1.76 -7.63 6.36
C LEU A 66 2.53 -8.76 7.05
N SER A 67 1.85 -9.84 7.45
CA SER A 67 2.42 -11.06 8.03
C SER A 67 3.49 -11.71 7.15
N GLN A 68 3.55 -11.42 5.84
CA GLN A 68 4.59 -11.93 4.95
C GLN A 68 5.93 -11.17 5.08
N LEU A 69 5.90 -9.96 5.62
CA LEU A 69 7.08 -9.10 5.80
C LEU A 69 7.78 -9.45 7.12
N ALA A 70 8.53 -10.54 7.13
CA ALA A 70 9.15 -11.08 8.34
C ALA A 70 10.21 -10.14 8.97
N GLU A 71 10.92 -9.34 8.17
CA GLU A 71 11.98 -8.45 8.64
C GLU A 71 11.49 -7.01 8.89
N LEU A 72 10.19 -6.74 8.79
CA LEU A 72 9.64 -5.38 8.91
C LEU A 72 9.78 -4.87 10.34
N LYS A 73 10.51 -3.76 10.50
CA LYS A 73 10.73 -3.09 11.80
C LYS A 73 9.92 -1.81 11.94
N SER A 74 9.66 -1.14 10.83
CA SER A 74 8.96 0.14 10.82
C SER A 74 7.93 0.17 9.70
N LEU A 75 6.67 0.39 10.08
CA LEU A 75 5.55 0.55 9.16
C LEU A 75 4.87 1.89 9.45
N ASN A 76 4.81 2.74 8.43
CA ASN A 76 4.09 3.99 8.48
C ASN A 76 2.98 3.96 7.44
N CYS A 77 1.73 3.83 7.89
CA CYS A 77 0.56 3.71 7.00
C CYS A 77 -0.49 4.77 7.31
N ARG A 78 -0.07 5.96 7.77
CA ARG A 78 -0.99 7.05 8.11
C ARG A 78 -1.77 7.49 6.86
N GLY A 79 -2.95 6.91 6.70
CA GLY A 79 -3.86 7.17 5.59
C GLY A 79 -4.78 8.34 5.91
N GLU A 80 -5.27 8.99 4.86
CA GLU A 80 -6.20 10.12 4.91
C GLU A 80 -7.64 9.70 5.29
N SER A 81 -7.85 8.46 5.75
CA SER A 81 -9.18 7.94 6.06
C SER A 81 -9.37 7.73 7.56
N ALA A 82 -9.10 8.77 8.34
CA ALA A 82 -9.77 8.96 9.62
C ALA A 82 -11.01 9.85 9.38
N ARG A 83 -11.90 9.41 8.48
CA ARG A 83 -13.30 9.83 8.60
C ARG A 83 -13.89 8.94 9.69
N ASP A 84 -13.54 9.32 10.91
CA ASP A 84 -14.27 9.02 12.13
C ASP A 84 -15.70 9.54 11.91
N GLU A 85 -16.49 8.79 11.15
CA GLU A 85 -17.91 9.03 11.05
C GLU A 85 -18.49 8.44 12.34
N ILE A 86 -18.49 9.25 13.40
CA ILE A 86 -19.36 9.03 14.55
C ILE A 86 -20.78 9.31 14.04
N PRO A 87 -21.67 8.31 13.85
CA PRO A 87 -23.07 8.61 13.67
C PRO A 87 -23.58 9.18 15.00
N ARG A 88 -23.69 10.51 15.11
CA ARG A 88 -24.39 11.19 16.22
C ARG A 88 -25.91 10.99 16.13
N SER A 89 -26.38 9.76 15.94
CA SER A 89 -27.79 9.48 15.65
C SER A 89 -28.57 8.83 16.80
N ASP A 90 -27.93 8.46 17.91
CA ASP A 90 -28.61 7.89 19.08
C ASP A 90 -28.54 8.82 20.30
N ILE A 91 -29.10 10.03 20.17
CA ILE A 91 -29.54 10.83 21.32
C ILE A 91 -31.07 10.81 21.31
N PRO A 92 -31.73 9.80 21.90
CA PRO A 92 -33.17 9.86 22.11
C PRO A 92 -33.48 10.99 23.12
N ASN A 93 -34.47 11.79 22.73
CA ASN A 93 -35.07 12.92 23.45
C ASN A 93 -35.70 12.51 24.79
#